data_AF-A0A1F5ZPE0-F1
#
_entry.id   AF-A0A1F5ZPE0-F1
#
_cell.length_a   1.000
_cell.length_b   1.000
_cell.length_c   1.000
_cell.angle_alpha   90.00
_cell.angle_beta   90.00
_cell.angle_gamma   90.00
#
_symmetry.space_group_name_H-M   'P 1'
#
loop_
_entity.id
_entity.type
_entity.pdbx_description
1 polymer ?
#
loop_
_entity_poly.entity_id
_entity_poly.type
_entity_poly.pdbx_seq_one_letter_code
_entity_poly.pdbx_strand_id
1 'polypeptide(L)'
;MSNNNYSLNITDIFKVNGGPSPVAVFEKPIGESNDSAYQSILKNTYRAGFKITKIAQIDFCKNSVLFTSIQVINKGKHTLFDTSGNCGNSMSASIYYAYRHLFIPQTKVVLKSAKSDFSISAWNYFEKDNNASFNLHIDSLENFKLDKSQISNRTTRFGDKQIPYTLINIANPYIILPAERFGVNDVVRMTSSTEDSLITLLSQIRKHIIQVSQLPLDSEFPKVAIVSQKNESIQARTIYLNKFHPGLPLTGVINLIIAYYSGAHVYSSFGKNKKVIEVFSPSGPVKVYTEFSDDKTKISSLDILDRKVRYITRI
;
A
#
# COMPACT_ATOMS: atom_id res chain seq x y z
N MET A 1 -21.67 10.58 -29.38
CA MET A 1 -20.50 10.13 -28.59
C MET A 1 -19.86 8.97 -29.34
N SER A 2 -18.81 9.26 -30.12
CA SER A 2 -18.11 8.29 -30.95
C SER A 2 -17.22 7.40 -30.08
N ASN A 3 -17.50 6.09 -30.07
CA ASN A 3 -16.56 5.08 -29.59
C ASN A 3 -15.34 5.08 -30.51
N ASN A 4 -14.36 5.93 -30.20
CA ASN A 4 -13.03 5.80 -30.79
C ASN A 4 -12.43 4.49 -30.27
N ASN A 5 -12.48 3.46 -31.11
CA ASN A 5 -11.70 2.24 -30.96
C ASN A 5 -10.22 2.60 -31.06
N TYR A 6 -9.66 3.13 -29.97
CA TYR A 6 -8.22 3.16 -29.78
C TYR A 6 -7.75 1.71 -29.68
N SER A 7 -7.31 1.12 -30.79
CA SER A 7 -6.36 0.02 -30.74
C SER A 7 -5.06 0.58 -30.17
N LEU A 8 -5.01 0.73 -28.84
CA LEU A 8 -3.78 1.07 -28.15
C LEU A 8 -2.82 -0.09 -28.41
N ASN A 9 -1.88 0.15 -29.32
CA ASN A 9 -0.66 -0.64 -29.46
C ASN A 9 0.18 -0.40 -28.21
N ILE A 10 -0.26 -0.94 -27.07
CA ILE A 10 0.53 -1.03 -25.84
C ILE A 10 1.61 -2.07 -26.13
N THR A 11 2.64 -1.61 -26.86
CA THR A 11 3.76 -2.43 -27.34
C THR A 11 4.88 -2.51 -26.32
N ASP A 12 4.72 -1.80 -25.19
CA ASP A 12 5.73 -1.64 -24.16
C ASP A 12 5.14 -1.93 -22.78
N ILE A 13 4.86 -3.21 -22.54
CA ILE A 13 4.48 -3.71 -21.21
C ILE A 13 5.72 -4.34 -20.58
N PHE A 14 6.00 -3.98 -19.33
CA PHE A 14 7.14 -4.49 -18.59
C PHE A 14 6.67 -5.26 -17.36
N LYS A 15 7.23 -6.45 -17.15
CA LYS A 15 7.02 -7.21 -15.92
C LYS A 15 8.08 -6.85 -14.90
N VAL A 16 7.63 -6.25 -13.81
CA VAL A 16 8.48 -5.88 -12.67
C VAL A 16 7.92 -6.48 -11.38
N ASN A 17 8.75 -7.15 -10.60
CA ASN A 17 8.37 -7.63 -9.27
C ASN A 17 8.77 -6.59 -8.21
N GLY A 18 7.89 -5.62 -7.94
CA GLY A 18 8.06 -4.63 -6.87
C GLY A 18 7.89 -5.17 -5.45
N GLY A 19 7.99 -6.49 -5.25
CA GLY A 19 7.66 -7.22 -4.04
C GLY A 19 7.25 -8.66 -4.37
N PRO A 20 6.35 -9.30 -3.58
CA PRO A 20 5.95 -10.70 -3.81
C PRO A 20 5.02 -10.90 -5.01
N SER A 21 4.50 -9.83 -5.63
CA SER A 21 3.60 -9.93 -6.78
C SER A 21 4.20 -9.26 -8.02
N PRO A 22 4.06 -9.88 -9.21
CA PRO A 22 4.40 -9.24 -10.47
C PRO A 22 3.43 -8.09 -10.76
N VAL A 23 3.97 -7.02 -11.32
CA VAL A 23 3.27 -5.82 -11.77
C VAL A 23 3.54 -5.65 -13.26
N ALA A 24 2.49 -5.39 -14.04
CA ALA A 24 2.65 -4.88 -15.40
C ALA A 24 2.81 -3.37 -15.34
N VAL A 25 3.96 -2.86 -15.78
CA VAL A 25 4.26 -1.43 -15.88
C VAL A 25 4.20 -1.03 -17.34
N PHE A 26 3.54 0.08 -17.66
CA PHE A 26 3.51 0.62 -19.02
C PHE A 26 3.44 2.15 -18.99
N GLU A 27 3.95 2.75 -20.06
CA GLU A 27 3.97 4.20 -20.26
C GLU A 27 2.69 4.69 -20.96
N LYS A 28 2.34 5.96 -20.70
CA LYS A 28 1.21 6.74 -21.24
C LYS A 28 -0.13 6.43 -20.57
N PRO A 29 -0.82 7.45 -20.03
CA PRO A 29 -2.06 7.23 -19.33
C PRO A 29 -3.21 6.84 -20.25
N ILE A 30 -3.91 5.75 -19.93
CA ILE A 30 -5.07 5.24 -20.69
C ILE A 30 -6.41 5.70 -20.06
N GLY A 31 -6.35 6.42 -18.94
CA GLY A 31 -7.50 6.89 -18.18
C GLY A 31 -8.06 5.80 -17.25
N GLU A 32 -8.72 6.22 -16.17
CA GLU A 32 -9.12 5.31 -15.07
C GLU A 32 -10.31 4.42 -15.41
N SER A 33 -11.06 4.73 -16.45
CA SER A 33 -12.33 4.06 -16.81
C SER A 33 -12.23 3.21 -18.09
N ASN A 34 -11.01 2.83 -18.50
CA ASN A 34 -10.79 2.11 -19.76
C ASN A 34 -10.58 0.61 -19.52
N ASP A 35 -11.64 -0.07 -19.06
CA ASP A 35 -11.63 -1.50 -18.77
C ASP A 35 -11.17 -2.34 -19.97
N SER A 36 -11.54 -1.97 -21.20
CA SER A 36 -11.15 -2.71 -22.41
C SER A 36 -9.64 -2.70 -22.63
N ALA A 37 -8.97 -1.58 -22.35
CA ALA A 37 -7.52 -1.50 -22.42
C ALA A 37 -6.85 -2.33 -21.32
N TYR A 38 -7.35 -2.30 -20.09
CA TYR A 38 -6.82 -3.13 -19.00
C TYR A 38 -7.03 -4.63 -19.27
N GLN A 39 -8.14 -5.02 -19.88
CA GLN A 39 -8.36 -6.40 -20.35
C GLN A 39 -7.35 -6.80 -21.42
N SER A 40 -7.02 -5.90 -22.34
CA SER A 40 -5.99 -6.14 -23.36
C SER A 40 -4.62 -6.37 -22.74
N ILE A 41 -4.23 -5.53 -21.77
CA ILE A 41 -2.99 -5.70 -20.98
C ILE A 41 -2.97 -7.09 -20.34
N LEU A 42 -4.05 -7.47 -19.62
CA LEU A 42 -4.14 -8.79 -19.00
C LEU A 42 -3.94 -9.90 -20.04
N LYS A 43 -4.68 -9.86 -21.15
CA LYS A 43 -4.57 -10.85 -22.22
C LYS A 43 -3.15 -10.97 -22.75
N ASN A 44 -2.44 -9.86 -22.96
CA ASN A 44 -1.05 -9.86 -23.41
C ASN A 44 -0.11 -10.45 -22.35
N THR A 45 -0.29 -10.12 -21.07
CA THR A 45 0.50 -10.71 -19.99
C THR A 45 0.31 -12.22 -19.87
N TYR A 46 -0.94 -12.70 -19.99
CA TYR A 46 -1.25 -14.14 -20.00
C TYR A 46 -0.64 -14.86 -21.20
N ARG A 47 -0.71 -14.27 -22.41
CA ARG A 47 -0.08 -14.82 -23.62
C ARG A 47 1.43 -14.93 -23.50
N ALA A 48 2.06 -13.98 -22.81
CA ALA A 48 3.47 -14.01 -22.49
C ALA A 48 3.82 -14.91 -21.27
N GLY A 49 2.87 -15.69 -20.76
CA GLY A 49 3.11 -16.73 -19.78
C GLY A 49 3.20 -16.27 -18.32
N PHE A 50 2.71 -15.07 -17.97
CA PHE A 50 2.69 -14.64 -16.58
C PHE A 50 1.36 -14.01 -16.17
N LYS A 51 0.94 -14.32 -14.94
CA LYS A 51 -0.30 -13.81 -14.36
C LYS A 51 0.02 -12.58 -13.51
N ILE A 52 -0.69 -11.48 -13.74
CA ILE A 52 -0.59 -10.29 -12.90
C ILE A 52 -1.83 -10.13 -12.04
N THR A 53 -1.67 -9.46 -10.90
CA THR A 53 -2.79 -8.97 -10.09
C THR A 53 -2.80 -7.45 -9.99
N LYS A 54 -1.83 -6.80 -10.63
CA LYS A 54 -1.50 -5.39 -10.45
C LYS A 54 -0.98 -4.81 -11.75
N ILE A 55 -1.46 -3.62 -12.06
CA ILE A 55 -1.00 -2.82 -13.18
C ILE A 55 -0.54 -1.48 -12.62
N ALA A 56 0.57 -0.97 -13.15
CA ALA A 56 1.09 0.36 -12.87
C ALA A 56 1.16 1.14 -14.17
N GLN A 57 0.39 2.21 -14.24
CA GLN A 57 0.46 3.17 -15.33
C GLN A 57 1.37 4.31 -14.88
N ILE A 58 2.31 4.70 -15.73
CA ILE A 58 3.22 5.80 -15.44
C ILE A 58 3.23 6.83 -16.56
N ASP A 59 3.45 8.07 -16.16
CA ASP A 59 3.69 9.21 -17.03
C ASP A 59 4.88 10.02 -16.51
N PHE A 60 5.70 10.50 -17.43
CA PHE A 60 6.93 11.21 -17.09
C PHE A 60 6.71 12.71 -17.14
N CYS A 61 6.92 13.36 -16.00
CA CYS A 61 7.01 14.80 -15.90
C CYS A 61 8.48 15.19 -15.70
N LYS A 62 8.83 16.45 -16.02
CA LYS A 62 10.21 16.97 -16.07
C LYS A 62 11.15 16.43 -14.97
N ASN A 63 10.69 16.38 -13.71
CA ASN A 63 11.48 15.90 -12.56
C ASN A 63 10.75 14.85 -11.69
N SER A 64 9.70 14.20 -12.21
CA SER A 64 8.92 13.23 -11.44
C SER A 64 8.17 12.23 -12.32
N VAL A 65 7.84 11.08 -11.75
CA VAL A 65 6.99 10.07 -12.36
C VAL A 65 5.60 10.20 -11.75
N LEU A 66 4.60 10.57 -12.55
CA LEU A 66 3.20 10.43 -12.15
C LEU A 66 2.83 8.95 -12.28
N PHE A 67 2.19 8.37 -11.27
CA PHE A 67 1.74 6.99 -11.34
C PHE A 67 0.29 6.81 -10.89
N THR A 68 -0.34 5.81 -11.50
CA THR A 68 -1.64 5.28 -11.10
C THR A 68 -1.51 3.77 -10.92
N SER A 69 -1.97 3.28 -9.77
CA SER A 69 -2.05 1.85 -9.49
C SER A 69 -3.44 1.33 -9.83
N ILE A 70 -3.50 0.16 -10.46
CA ILE A 70 -4.75 -0.54 -10.75
C ILE A 70 -4.65 -1.95 -10.19
N GLN A 71 -5.57 -2.30 -9.29
CA GLN A 71 -5.70 -3.62 -8.71
C GLN A 71 -6.65 -4.46 -9.56
N VAL A 72 -6.18 -5.63 -9.98
CA VAL A 72 -6.98 -6.59 -10.76
C VAL A 72 -7.72 -7.50 -9.78
N ILE A 73 -9.04 -7.50 -9.83
CA ILE A 73 -9.91 -8.30 -8.95
C ILE A 73 -10.65 -9.33 -9.78
N ASN A 74 -10.29 -10.61 -9.62
CA ASN A 74 -10.96 -11.71 -10.29
C ASN A 74 -12.15 -12.21 -9.45
N LYS A 75 -13.38 -12.03 -9.95
CA LYS A 75 -14.63 -12.55 -9.37
C LYS A 75 -15.23 -13.60 -10.29
N GLY A 76 -14.64 -14.80 -10.29
CA GLY A 76 -15.05 -15.90 -11.15
C GLY A 76 -14.80 -15.58 -12.63
N LYS A 77 -15.87 -15.46 -13.44
CA LYS A 77 -15.79 -15.13 -14.87
C LYS A 77 -15.61 -13.63 -15.15
N HIS A 78 -15.80 -12.78 -14.14
CA HIS A 78 -15.69 -11.33 -14.27
C HIS A 78 -14.37 -10.84 -13.68
N THR A 79 -13.71 -9.92 -14.37
CA THR A 79 -12.53 -9.22 -13.87
C THR A 79 -12.88 -7.75 -13.71
N LEU A 80 -12.62 -7.21 -12.52
CA LEU A 80 -12.81 -5.80 -12.19
C LEU A 80 -11.45 -5.12 -12.02
N PHE A 81 -11.40 -3.83 -12.30
CA PHE A 81 -10.22 -2.99 -12.15
C PHE A 81 -10.49 -1.92 -11.10
N ASP A 82 -9.82 -2.03 -9.95
CA ASP A 82 -9.96 -1.06 -8.86
C ASP A 82 -8.80 -0.06 -8.91
N THR A 83 -9.11 1.20 -9.21
CA THR A 83 -8.18 2.33 -9.26
C THR A 83 -8.25 3.20 -7.99
N SER A 84 -9.03 2.82 -6.98
CA SER A 84 -9.35 3.66 -5.83
C SER A 84 -8.20 3.85 -4.84
N GLY A 85 -7.07 3.16 -5.02
CA GLY A 85 -5.94 3.29 -4.11
C GLY A 85 -4.58 2.96 -4.68
N ASN A 86 -3.60 3.21 -3.85
CA ASN A 86 -2.19 2.99 -4.10
C ASN A 86 -1.78 1.53 -3.87
N CYS A 87 -0.72 1.08 -4.53
CA CYS A 87 -0.10 -0.21 -4.22
C CYS A 87 1.41 -0.06 -4.07
N GLY A 88 1.94 -0.46 -2.91
CA GLY A 88 3.39 -0.41 -2.65
C GLY A 88 4.24 -1.21 -3.63
N ASN A 89 3.71 -2.34 -4.13
CA ASN A 89 4.41 -3.12 -5.15
C ASN A 89 4.41 -2.38 -6.49
N SER A 90 3.30 -1.74 -6.86
CA SER A 90 3.22 -0.91 -8.07
C SER A 90 4.13 0.30 -7.98
N MET A 91 4.17 1.00 -6.84
CA MET A 91 5.11 2.11 -6.59
C MET A 91 6.56 1.67 -6.77
N SER A 92 6.95 0.56 -6.12
CA SER A 92 8.32 0.04 -6.19
C SER A 92 8.67 -0.40 -7.62
N ALA A 93 7.72 -0.99 -8.34
CA ALA A 93 7.87 -1.35 -9.74
C ALA A 93 8.04 -0.12 -10.66
N SER A 94 7.25 0.93 -10.45
CA SER A 94 7.35 2.20 -11.19
C SER A 94 8.67 2.92 -10.95
N ILE A 95 9.14 2.98 -9.70
CA ILE A 95 10.43 3.55 -9.34
C ILE A 95 11.57 2.79 -10.02
N TYR A 96 11.53 1.46 -9.94
CA TYR A 96 12.52 0.61 -10.58
C TYR A 96 12.53 0.81 -12.11
N TYR A 97 11.34 0.84 -12.70
CA TYR A 97 11.19 1.12 -14.13
C TYR A 97 11.82 2.46 -14.51
N ALA A 98 11.53 3.52 -13.74
CA ALA A 98 12.09 4.84 -13.97
C ALA A 98 13.63 4.86 -13.88
N TYR A 99 14.24 4.18 -12.91
CA TYR A 99 15.70 4.07 -12.82
C TYR A 99 16.33 3.37 -14.04
N ARG A 100 15.68 2.33 -14.57
CA ARG A 100 16.18 1.53 -15.69
C ARG A 100 15.98 2.20 -17.06
N HIS A 101 14.88 2.92 -17.23
CA HIS A 101 14.43 3.38 -18.55
C HIS A 101 14.54 4.88 -18.76
N LEU A 102 14.82 5.66 -17.71
CA LEU A 102 15.04 7.08 -17.84
C LEU A 102 16.50 7.45 -17.70
N PHE A 103 16.94 8.42 -18.51
CA PHE A 103 18.18 9.16 -18.31
C PHE A 103 18.05 10.21 -17.17
N ILE A 104 17.31 9.90 -16.10
CA ILE A 104 17.33 10.75 -14.90
C ILE A 104 18.72 10.58 -14.26
N PRO A 105 19.41 11.67 -13.86
CA PRO A 105 20.63 11.57 -13.07
C PRO A 105 20.37 10.64 -11.88
N GLN A 106 21.09 9.52 -11.82
CA GLN A 106 20.77 8.30 -11.06
C GLN A 106 20.70 8.44 -9.52
N THR A 107 20.53 9.64 -8.97
CA THR A 107 20.56 9.88 -7.52
C THR A 107 19.18 9.87 -6.87
N LYS A 108 18.12 10.33 -7.56
CA LYS A 108 16.77 10.46 -6.97
C LYS A 108 15.65 10.33 -8.00
N VAL A 109 14.70 9.44 -7.75
CA VAL A 109 13.43 9.36 -8.50
C VAL A 109 12.28 9.83 -7.61
N VAL A 110 11.54 10.85 -8.05
CA VAL A 110 10.33 11.32 -7.34
C VAL A 110 9.09 10.74 -7.99
N LEU A 111 8.35 9.94 -7.24
CA LEU A 111 7.09 9.30 -7.62
C LEU A 111 5.93 10.09 -7.00
N LYS A 112 4.98 10.53 -7.83
CA LYS A 112 3.76 11.23 -7.40
C LYS A 112 2.54 10.38 -7.72
N SER A 113 1.73 10.09 -6.71
CA SER A 113 0.48 9.36 -6.93
C SER A 113 -0.59 10.28 -7.48
N ALA A 114 -1.35 9.81 -8.47
CA ALA A 114 -2.60 10.48 -8.86
C ALA A 114 -3.71 10.37 -7.79
N LYS A 115 -3.51 9.58 -6.73
CA LYS A 115 -4.52 9.20 -5.73
C LYS A 115 -4.26 9.71 -4.32
N SER A 116 -3.12 10.34 -4.08
CA SER A 116 -2.75 10.79 -2.75
C SER A 116 -1.82 11.99 -2.83
N ASP A 117 -1.91 12.85 -1.82
CA ASP A 117 -1.21 14.14 -1.79
C ASP A 117 0.28 14.03 -1.42
N PHE A 118 0.80 12.83 -1.17
CA PHE A 118 2.24 12.65 -0.89
C PHE A 118 3.01 12.22 -2.14
N SER A 119 4.25 12.70 -2.19
CA SER A 119 5.28 12.17 -3.09
C SER A 119 6.18 11.19 -2.34
N ILE A 120 6.68 10.19 -3.07
CA ILE A 120 7.73 9.29 -2.60
C ILE A 120 8.99 9.58 -3.40
N SER A 121 10.06 9.88 -2.70
CA SER A 121 11.39 10.05 -3.25
C SER A 121 12.20 8.75 -3.03
N ALA A 122 12.65 8.10 -4.09
CA ALA A 122 13.55 6.95 -3.98
C ALA A 122 15.01 7.38 -4.09
N TRP A 123 15.89 6.83 -3.26
CA TRP A 123 17.33 7.15 -3.22
C TRP A 123 18.17 5.92 -2.83
N ASN A 124 19.50 6.04 -2.90
CA ASN A 124 20.43 4.92 -2.68
C ASN A 124 20.11 3.70 -3.56
N TYR A 125 19.88 3.95 -4.85
CA TYR A 125 19.67 2.88 -5.81
C TYR A 125 20.92 2.03 -5.95
N PHE A 126 20.74 0.72 -5.77
CA PHE A 126 21.76 -0.28 -6.05
C PHE A 126 21.13 -1.41 -6.85
N GLU A 127 21.85 -1.89 -7.86
CA GLU A 127 21.38 -2.98 -8.71
C GLU A 127 22.50 -4.00 -8.98
N LYS A 128 22.16 -5.29 -8.84
CA LYS A 128 23.01 -6.41 -9.20
C LYS A 128 22.17 -7.62 -9.60
N ASP A 129 22.54 -8.29 -10.70
CA ASP A 129 21.92 -9.55 -11.16
C ASP A 129 20.38 -9.46 -11.30
N ASN A 130 19.87 -8.35 -11.86
CA ASN A 130 18.44 -8.03 -11.97
C ASN A 130 17.69 -7.88 -10.63
N ASN A 131 18.39 -7.76 -9.52
CA ASN A 131 17.84 -7.37 -8.22
C ASN A 131 18.28 -5.94 -7.93
N ALA A 132 17.33 -5.12 -7.47
CA ALA A 132 17.60 -3.78 -7.00
C ALA A 132 17.16 -3.58 -5.56
N SER A 133 17.81 -2.63 -4.91
CA SER A 133 17.37 -2.05 -3.66
C SER A 133 17.41 -0.52 -3.72
N PHE A 134 16.52 0.11 -2.99
CA PHE A 134 16.53 1.55 -2.76
C PHE A 134 15.83 1.87 -1.43
N ASN A 135 16.09 3.07 -0.92
CA ASN A 135 15.36 3.64 0.20
C ASN A 135 14.21 4.50 -0.34
N LEU A 136 13.14 4.62 0.44
CA LEU A 136 12.00 5.48 0.12
C LEU A 136 11.88 6.55 1.18
N HIS A 137 11.91 7.80 0.75
CA HIS A 137 11.65 8.98 1.55
C HIS A 137 10.26 9.52 1.21
N ILE A 138 9.45 9.82 2.21
CA ILE A 138 8.11 10.39 2.05
C ILE A 138 8.19 11.84 2.54
N ASP A 139 8.23 12.76 1.57
CA ASP A 139 8.38 14.19 1.82
C ASP A 139 7.07 14.81 2.37
N SER A 140 7.22 15.92 3.11
CA SER A 140 6.15 16.89 3.43
C SER A 140 4.94 16.37 4.22
N LEU A 141 5.17 15.51 5.23
CA LEU A 141 4.09 15.13 6.16
C LEU A 141 3.61 16.29 7.05
N GLU A 142 4.37 17.38 7.17
CA GLU A 142 3.99 18.57 7.94
C GLU A 142 2.74 19.28 7.38
N ASN A 143 2.56 19.19 6.06
CA ASN A 143 1.42 19.74 5.34
C ASN A 143 0.21 18.79 5.35
N PHE A 144 0.40 17.52 5.74
CA PHE A 144 -0.73 16.68 6.08
C PHE A 144 -1.29 17.22 7.38
N LYS A 145 -2.29 18.07 7.27
CA LYS A 145 -3.22 18.29 8.37
C LYS A 145 -3.85 16.92 8.63
N LEU A 146 -3.27 16.19 9.58
CA LEU A 146 -3.82 14.99 10.21
C LEU A 146 -5.08 15.43 10.99
N ASP A 147 -6.04 15.98 10.27
CA ASP A 147 -7.31 16.37 10.80
C ASP A 147 -8.21 15.15 10.90
N LYS A 148 -9.39 15.34 11.47
CA LYS A 148 -10.34 14.26 11.74
C LYS A 148 -10.81 13.53 10.46
N SER A 149 -10.58 14.10 9.27
CA SER A 149 -10.91 13.46 8.00
C SER A 149 -9.87 12.41 7.59
N GLN A 150 -8.60 12.63 7.94
CA GLN A 150 -7.49 11.73 7.61
C GLN A 150 -7.22 10.71 8.71
N ILE A 151 -7.47 11.04 9.97
CA ILE A 151 -7.34 10.11 11.09
C ILE A 151 -8.48 10.30 12.10
N SER A 152 -9.17 9.23 12.48
CA SER A 152 -10.17 9.29 13.54
C SER A 152 -10.16 8.05 14.42
N ASN A 153 -10.08 8.28 15.73
CA ASN A 153 -10.25 7.25 16.75
C ASN A 153 -11.74 7.12 17.07
N ARG A 154 -12.27 5.92 16.95
CA ARG A 154 -13.69 5.61 17.13
C ARG A 154 -13.83 4.29 17.90
N THR A 155 -15.06 4.04 18.36
CA THR A 155 -15.44 2.75 18.94
C THR A 155 -16.72 2.32 18.25
N THR A 156 -16.80 1.05 17.86
CA THR A 156 -18.04 0.46 17.35
C THR A 156 -18.50 -0.68 18.25
N ARG A 157 -19.80 -0.95 18.25
CA ARG A 157 -20.38 -2.13 18.91
C ARG A 157 -20.56 -3.24 17.87
N PHE A 158 -19.92 -4.38 18.09
CA PHE A 158 -20.07 -5.56 17.25
C PHE A 158 -20.46 -6.75 18.13
N GLY A 159 -21.73 -7.15 18.04
CA GLY A 159 -22.36 -8.02 19.04
C GLY A 159 -22.35 -7.34 20.42
N ASP A 160 -21.85 -8.05 21.43
CA ASP A 160 -21.73 -7.54 22.80
C ASP A 160 -20.38 -6.88 23.10
N LYS A 161 -19.48 -6.79 22.11
CA LYS A 161 -18.14 -6.22 22.29
C LYS A 161 -18.10 -4.77 21.81
N GLN A 162 -17.45 -3.91 22.58
CA GLN A 162 -16.97 -2.62 22.11
C GLN A 162 -15.57 -2.78 21.52
N ILE A 163 -15.41 -2.39 20.26
CA ILE A 163 -14.17 -2.52 19.51
C ILE A 163 -13.66 -1.10 19.22
N PRO A 164 -12.58 -0.64 19.89
CA PRO A 164 -11.91 0.59 19.50
C PRO A 164 -11.21 0.37 18.15
N TYR A 165 -11.22 1.37 17.30
CA TYR A 165 -10.56 1.35 16.00
C TYR A 165 -10.07 2.74 15.61
N THR A 166 -9.06 2.76 14.76
CA THR A 166 -8.58 4.00 14.13
C THR A 166 -8.82 3.89 12.64
N LEU A 167 -9.60 4.83 12.10
CA LEU A 167 -9.64 5.06 10.65
C LEU A 167 -8.47 5.96 10.28
N ILE A 168 -7.72 5.58 9.26
CA ILE A 168 -6.67 6.43 8.69
C ILE A 168 -6.69 6.37 7.17
N ASN A 169 -6.51 7.50 6.51
CA ASN A 169 -6.50 7.60 5.05
C ASN A 169 -5.37 8.54 4.56
N ILE A 170 -4.12 8.10 4.71
CA ILE A 170 -2.96 8.83 4.18
C ILE A 170 -2.46 8.18 2.90
N ALA A 171 -1.97 6.94 3.01
CA ALA A 171 -1.47 6.19 1.86
C ALA A 171 -2.58 5.45 1.11
N ASN A 172 -3.53 4.94 1.88
CA ASN A 172 -4.74 4.24 1.49
C ASN A 172 -5.69 4.25 2.70
N PRO A 173 -7.01 4.07 2.53
CA PRO A 173 -7.89 3.93 3.68
C PRO A 173 -7.63 2.63 4.44
N TYR A 174 -7.48 2.72 5.77
CA TYR A 174 -7.25 1.61 6.69
C TYR A 174 -8.13 1.74 7.93
N ILE A 175 -8.60 0.59 8.41
CA ILE A 175 -9.13 0.38 9.75
C ILE A 175 -8.02 -0.33 10.55
N ILE A 176 -7.51 0.31 11.58
CA ILE A 176 -6.53 -0.27 12.49
C ILE A 176 -7.26 -0.72 13.75
N LEU A 177 -7.04 -1.97 14.15
CA LEU A 177 -7.67 -2.61 15.29
C LEU A 177 -6.61 -3.16 16.25
N PRO A 178 -6.87 -3.15 17.58
CA PRO A 178 -5.97 -3.79 18.54
C PRO A 178 -6.11 -5.31 18.47
N ALA A 179 -4.99 -6.02 18.34
CA ALA A 179 -4.97 -7.48 18.22
C ALA A 179 -5.46 -8.19 19.49
N GLU A 180 -5.24 -7.61 20.67
CA GLU A 180 -5.64 -8.17 21.96
C GLU A 180 -7.17 -8.31 22.09
N ARG A 181 -7.94 -7.48 21.38
CA ARG A 181 -9.41 -7.59 21.34
C ARG A 181 -9.92 -8.86 20.65
N PHE A 182 -9.02 -9.55 19.94
CA PHE A 182 -9.28 -10.79 19.23
C PHE A 182 -8.53 -11.98 19.85
N GLY A 183 -7.94 -11.80 21.04
CA GLY A 183 -7.14 -12.85 21.70
C GLY A 183 -5.81 -13.15 20.99
N VAL A 184 -5.32 -12.24 20.15
CA VAL A 184 -4.07 -12.43 19.40
C VAL A 184 -2.93 -11.67 20.10
N ASN A 185 -2.04 -12.43 20.73
CA ASN A 185 -0.90 -11.87 21.47
C ASN A 185 0.39 -11.76 20.62
N ASP A 186 0.54 -12.61 19.60
CA ASP A 186 1.64 -12.54 18.64
C ASP A 186 1.06 -12.61 17.22
N VAL A 187 0.79 -11.43 16.64
CA VAL A 187 0.18 -11.34 15.31
C VAL A 187 1.08 -11.95 14.24
N VAL A 188 2.40 -12.01 14.43
CA VAL A 188 3.31 -12.56 13.42
C VAL A 188 3.29 -14.08 13.44
N ARG A 189 3.04 -14.72 14.59
CA ARG A 189 3.09 -16.19 14.76
C ARG A 189 1.72 -16.88 14.74
N MET A 190 0.70 -16.24 14.19
CA MET A 190 -0.63 -16.85 14.04
C MET A 190 -0.59 -18.16 13.24
N THR A 191 -1.42 -19.13 13.64
CA THR A 191 -1.59 -20.43 12.98
C THR A 191 -2.75 -20.42 11.99
N SER A 192 -2.74 -21.33 11.01
CA SER A 192 -3.74 -21.36 9.92
C SER A 192 -5.19 -21.50 10.39
N SER A 193 -5.45 -22.26 11.47
CA SER A 193 -6.82 -22.43 12.02
C SER A 193 -7.33 -21.18 12.73
N THR A 194 -6.45 -20.43 13.41
CA THR A 194 -6.77 -19.12 13.97
C THR A 194 -6.98 -18.09 12.86
N GLU A 195 -6.29 -18.25 11.73
CA GLU A 195 -6.39 -17.32 10.62
C GLU A 195 -7.77 -17.31 9.95
N ASP A 196 -8.37 -18.47 9.65
CA ASP A 196 -9.65 -18.52 8.89
C ASP A 196 -10.84 -17.91 9.66
N SER A 197 -10.97 -18.26 10.94
CA SER A 197 -12.01 -17.72 11.82
C SER A 197 -11.82 -16.21 12.03
N LEU A 198 -10.57 -15.76 12.21
CA LEU A 198 -10.27 -14.35 12.38
C LEU A 198 -10.49 -13.56 11.09
N ILE A 199 -10.12 -14.09 9.92
CA ILE A 199 -10.41 -13.46 8.62
C ILE A 199 -11.90 -13.19 8.48
N THR A 200 -12.73 -14.20 8.78
CA THR A 200 -14.19 -14.08 8.70
C THR A 200 -14.69 -12.97 9.62
N LEU A 201 -14.25 -12.97 10.88
CA LEU A 201 -14.61 -11.96 11.87
C LEU A 201 -14.16 -10.56 11.46
N LEU A 202 -12.91 -10.38 11.05
CA LEU A 202 -12.36 -9.09 10.61
C LEU A 202 -13.06 -8.58 9.35
N SER A 203 -13.44 -9.45 8.41
CA SER A 203 -14.23 -9.08 7.24
C SER A 203 -15.65 -8.65 7.60
N GLN A 204 -16.27 -9.26 8.61
CA GLN A 204 -17.58 -8.82 9.13
C GLN A 204 -17.48 -7.46 9.83
N ILE A 205 -16.46 -7.27 10.66
CA ILE A 205 -16.18 -5.99 11.32
C ILE A 205 -15.90 -4.90 10.30
N ARG A 206 -15.12 -5.20 9.25
CA ARG A 206 -14.87 -4.27 8.13
C ARG A 206 -16.18 -3.79 7.52
N LYS A 207 -17.06 -4.72 7.13
CA LYS A 207 -18.36 -4.40 6.53
C LYS A 207 -19.21 -3.53 7.46
N HIS A 208 -19.26 -3.90 8.74
CA HIS A 208 -19.97 -3.14 9.75
C HIS A 208 -19.41 -1.70 9.90
N ILE A 209 -18.09 -1.55 10.00
CA ILE A 209 -17.42 -0.24 10.12
C ILE A 209 -17.66 0.62 8.86
N ILE A 210 -17.60 0.00 7.67
CA ILE A 210 -17.91 0.68 6.40
C ILE A 210 -19.34 1.22 6.41
N GLN A 211 -20.32 0.41 6.83
CA GLN A 211 -21.72 0.81 6.91
C GLN A 211 -21.94 1.98 7.88
N VAL A 212 -21.44 1.88 9.12
CA VAL A 212 -21.64 2.94 10.12
C VAL A 212 -20.84 4.20 9.82
N SER A 213 -19.75 4.09 9.05
CA SER A 213 -18.93 5.23 8.61
C SER A 213 -19.34 5.77 7.25
N GLN A 214 -20.39 5.21 6.63
CA GLN A 214 -20.89 5.60 5.31
C GLN A 214 -19.81 5.59 4.21
N LEU A 215 -18.89 4.62 4.28
CA LEU A 215 -17.83 4.44 3.30
C LEU A 215 -18.33 3.55 2.13
N PRO A 216 -17.71 3.62 0.94
CA PRO A 216 -18.09 2.78 -0.20
C PRO A 216 -17.94 1.28 0.10
N LEU A 217 -18.98 0.48 -0.20
CA LEU A 217 -19.00 -0.96 0.06
C LEU A 217 -18.25 -1.80 -0.99
N ASP A 218 -18.17 -1.30 -2.21
CA ASP A 218 -17.66 -2.06 -3.37
C ASP A 218 -16.14 -1.93 -3.60
N SER A 219 -15.44 -1.20 -2.74
CA SER A 219 -13.98 -1.02 -2.81
C SER A 219 -13.23 -2.14 -2.07
N GLU A 220 -11.96 -2.39 -2.44
CA GLU A 220 -11.03 -3.15 -1.58
C GLU A 220 -10.71 -2.39 -0.28
N PHE A 221 -10.92 -1.07 -0.25
CA PHE A 221 -10.67 -0.21 0.88
C PHE A 221 -11.92 0.05 1.74
N PRO A 222 -11.77 0.48 3.00
CA PRO A 222 -10.53 0.44 3.77
C PRO A 222 -10.05 -0.99 4.01
N LYS A 223 -8.73 -1.18 4.05
CA LYS A 223 -8.12 -2.44 4.49
C LYS A 223 -8.20 -2.56 6.01
N VAL A 224 -8.24 -3.77 6.55
CA VAL A 224 -8.18 -3.96 8.00
C VAL A 224 -6.78 -4.41 8.39
N ALA A 225 -6.20 -3.77 9.39
CA ALA A 225 -4.98 -4.20 10.05
C ALA A 225 -5.25 -4.46 11.53
N ILE A 226 -4.74 -5.57 12.04
CA ILE A 226 -4.62 -5.79 13.49
C ILE A 226 -3.18 -5.49 13.90
N VAL A 227 -3.03 -4.82 15.04
CA VAL A 227 -1.72 -4.40 15.56
C VAL A 227 -1.55 -4.82 17.00
N SER A 228 -0.33 -5.20 17.35
CA SER A 228 0.11 -5.38 18.73
C SER A 228 1.48 -4.73 18.92
N GLN A 229 1.86 -4.49 20.17
CA GLN A 229 3.23 -4.14 20.51
C GLN A 229 3.96 -5.37 20.99
N LYS A 230 5.22 -5.50 20.57
CA LYS A 230 6.15 -6.41 21.22
C LYS A 230 7.46 -5.68 21.42
N ASN A 231 7.86 -5.51 22.69
CA ASN A 231 8.97 -4.64 23.07
C ASN A 231 8.76 -3.23 22.51
N GLU A 232 9.69 -2.78 21.67
CA GLU A 232 9.73 -1.44 21.09
C GLU A 232 9.29 -1.42 19.62
N SER A 233 8.71 -2.53 19.15
CA SER A 233 8.33 -2.73 17.77
C SER A 233 6.82 -2.86 17.61
N ILE A 234 6.31 -2.42 16.47
CA ILE A 234 4.92 -2.64 16.06
C ILE A 234 4.88 -3.99 15.36
N GLN A 235 4.00 -4.88 15.78
CA GLN A 235 3.67 -6.07 15.01
C GLN A 235 2.33 -5.85 14.32
N ALA A 236 2.23 -6.25 13.05
CA ALA A 236 1.01 -6.06 12.29
C ALA A 236 0.70 -7.20 11.31
N ARG A 237 -0.59 -7.46 11.15
CA ARG A 237 -1.17 -8.29 10.09
C ARG A 237 -2.27 -7.48 9.42
N THR A 238 -2.41 -7.61 8.10
CA THR A 238 -3.51 -6.98 7.37
C THR A 238 -4.22 -7.99 6.49
N ILE A 239 -5.52 -7.83 6.34
CA ILE A 239 -6.31 -8.61 5.39
C ILE A 239 -6.46 -7.84 4.07
N TYR A 240 -6.42 -8.56 2.96
CA TYR A 240 -6.77 -8.09 1.62
C TYR A 240 -7.65 -9.15 0.96
N LEU A 241 -8.76 -8.75 0.33
CA LEU A 241 -9.65 -9.65 -0.42
C LEU A 241 -9.98 -10.99 0.31
N ASN A 242 -10.28 -10.92 1.62
CA ASN A 242 -10.57 -12.07 2.51
C ASN A 242 -9.40 -13.04 2.74
N LYS A 243 -8.15 -12.57 2.69
CA LYS A 243 -6.97 -13.35 3.04
C LYS A 243 -5.99 -12.49 3.83
N PHE A 244 -5.16 -13.09 4.67
CA PHE A 244 -4.02 -12.37 5.23
C PHE A 244 -3.02 -12.04 4.12
N HIS A 245 -2.52 -10.81 4.16
CA HIS A 245 -1.41 -10.42 3.31
C HIS A 245 -0.14 -11.17 3.74
N PRO A 246 0.68 -11.68 2.81
CA PRO A 246 1.88 -12.46 3.14
C PRO A 246 2.95 -11.65 3.90
N GLY A 247 2.85 -10.32 3.86
CA GLY A 247 3.65 -9.37 4.63
C GLY A 247 2.80 -8.18 5.03
N LEU A 248 3.38 -6.98 5.07
CA LEU A 248 2.62 -5.74 5.20
C LEU A 248 2.82 -4.85 3.95
N PRO A 249 1.76 -4.39 3.27
CA PRO A 249 1.88 -3.44 2.17
C PRO A 249 2.59 -2.16 2.63
N LEU A 250 3.37 -1.54 1.74
CA LEU A 250 4.05 -0.27 2.02
C LEU A 250 3.07 0.81 2.54
N THR A 251 1.90 0.92 1.92
CA THR A 251 0.84 1.85 2.34
C THR A 251 0.33 1.55 3.75
N GLY A 252 0.33 0.27 4.14
CA GLY A 252 0.04 -0.15 5.51
C GLY A 252 1.12 0.33 6.46
N VAL A 253 2.40 0.09 6.15
CA VAL A 253 3.55 0.59 6.96
C VAL A 253 3.43 2.09 7.21
N ILE A 254 3.22 2.89 6.16
CA ILE A 254 3.06 4.35 6.25
C ILE A 254 1.93 4.71 7.22
N ASN A 255 0.74 4.16 7.00
CA ASN A 255 -0.42 4.44 7.85
C ASN A 255 -0.20 4.01 9.31
N LEU A 256 0.41 2.86 9.56
CA LEU A 256 0.64 2.38 10.93
C LEU A 256 1.58 3.31 11.69
N ILE A 257 2.66 3.75 11.04
CA ILE A 257 3.63 4.67 11.63
C ILE A 257 3.02 6.03 11.91
N ILE A 258 2.28 6.59 10.93
CA ILE A 258 1.59 7.87 11.12
C ILE A 258 0.57 7.76 12.25
N ALA A 259 -0.26 6.71 12.27
CA ALA A 259 -1.24 6.50 13.34
C ALA A 259 -0.58 6.37 14.73
N TYR A 260 0.57 5.71 14.82
CA TYR A 260 1.33 5.57 16.05
C TYR A 260 1.78 6.93 16.62
N TYR A 261 2.46 7.77 15.82
CA TYR A 261 2.90 9.08 16.30
C TYR A 261 1.77 10.08 16.48
N SER A 262 0.66 9.92 15.75
CA SER A 262 -0.57 10.70 15.94
C SER A 262 -1.29 10.38 17.25
N GLY A 263 -0.85 9.35 17.98
CA GLY A 263 -1.47 8.93 19.22
C GLY A 263 -2.82 8.25 19.05
N ALA A 264 -2.99 7.50 17.96
CA ALA A 264 -4.17 6.66 17.78
C ALA A 264 -4.40 5.75 19.00
N HIS A 265 -5.66 5.60 19.42
CA HIS A 265 -5.99 4.91 20.69
C HIS A 265 -5.54 3.44 20.71
N VAL A 266 -5.43 2.81 19.53
CA VAL A 266 -4.88 1.46 19.36
C VAL A 266 -3.42 1.34 19.82
N TYR A 267 -2.72 2.47 19.95
CA TYR A 267 -1.34 2.58 20.44
C TYR A 267 -1.25 3.30 21.78
N SER A 268 -2.36 3.48 22.50
CA SER A 268 -2.37 4.22 23.77
C SER A 268 -1.45 3.62 24.84
N SER A 269 -1.24 2.30 24.81
CA SER A 269 -0.30 1.58 25.68
C SER A 269 1.15 1.60 25.18
N PHE A 270 1.41 2.14 23.99
CA PHE A 270 2.73 2.10 23.39
C PHE A 270 3.53 3.33 23.82
N GLY A 271 4.74 3.11 24.34
CA GLY A 271 5.68 4.20 24.59
C GLY A 271 5.98 4.94 23.29
N LYS A 272 5.86 6.27 23.29
CA LYS A 272 6.15 7.16 22.15
C LYS A 272 7.56 7.75 22.32
N ASN A 273 8.18 8.26 21.25
CA ASN A 273 9.47 8.98 21.20
C ASN A 273 10.68 8.24 20.62
N LYS A 274 10.47 7.21 19.80
CA LYS A 274 11.58 6.68 18.99
C LYS A 274 11.66 7.44 17.68
N LYS A 275 12.88 7.58 17.14
CA LYS A 275 13.09 8.01 15.75
C LYS A 275 13.06 6.83 14.78
N VAL A 276 13.27 5.61 15.29
CA VAL A 276 13.32 4.39 14.47
C VAL A 276 12.33 3.39 15.05
N ILE A 277 11.43 2.91 14.20
CA ILE A 277 10.45 1.89 14.55
C ILE A 277 10.59 0.73 13.55
N GLU A 278 10.61 -0.48 14.09
CA GLU A 278 10.46 -1.68 13.31
C GLU A 278 8.99 -2.10 13.27
N VAL A 279 8.47 -2.26 12.05
CA VAL A 279 7.15 -2.84 11.82
C VAL A 279 7.31 -4.28 11.37
N PHE A 280 7.02 -5.22 12.26
CA PHE A 280 7.09 -6.64 11.99
C PHE A 280 5.83 -7.14 11.30
N SER A 281 6.05 -7.88 10.23
CA SER A 281 5.03 -8.64 9.50
C SER A 281 5.51 -10.08 9.30
N PRO A 282 4.70 -10.98 8.74
CA PRO A 282 5.12 -12.37 8.47
C PRO A 282 6.30 -12.47 7.49
N SER A 283 6.45 -11.48 6.61
CA SER A 283 7.59 -11.38 5.69
C SER A 283 8.86 -10.80 6.34
N GLY A 284 8.84 -10.51 7.65
CA GLY A 284 9.94 -9.89 8.37
C GLY A 284 9.70 -8.41 8.72
N PRO A 285 10.68 -7.78 9.38
CA PRO A 285 10.61 -6.39 9.80
C PRO A 285 10.83 -5.41 8.65
N VAL A 286 10.16 -4.26 8.74
CA VAL A 286 10.44 -3.07 7.95
C VAL A 286 10.90 -1.98 8.91
N LYS A 287 12.10 -1.44 8.68
CA LYS A 287 12.64 -0.31 9.45
C LYS A 287 12.13 1.01 8.88
N VAL A 288 11.56 1.83 9.75
CA VAL A 288 11.08 3.16 9.42
C VAL A 288 11.78 4.18 10.32
N TYR A 289 12.44 5.13 9.68
CA TYR A 289 13.02 6.30 10.32
C TYR A 289 12.02 7.44 10.21
N THR A 290 11.87 8.19 11.28
CA THR A 290 10.91 9.28 11.40
C THR A 290 11.64 10.52 11.84
N GLU A 291 11.49 11.56 11.04
CA GLU A 291 11.88 12.91 11.41
C GLU A 291 10.65 13.67 11.87
N PHE A 292 10.87 14.64 12.75
CA PHE A 292 9.84 15.48 13.30
C PHE A 292 10.14 16.93 12.94
N SER A 293 9.10 17.76 12.92
CA SER A 293 9.23 19.21 12.88
C SER A 293 10.10 19.72 14.04
N ASP A 294 10.62 20.94 13.92
CA ASP A 294 11.52 21.53 14.93
C ASP A 294 10.90 21.56 16.35
N ASP A 295 9.59 21.80 16.43
CA ASP A 295 8.81 21.78 17.67
C ASP A 295 8.46 20.36 18.16
N LYS A 296 8.83 19.33 17.39
CA LYS A 296 8.59 17.90 17.60
C LYS A 296 7.11 17.52 17.76
N THR A 297 6.20 18.37 17.30
CA THR A 297 4.75 18.10 17.41
C THR A 297 4.20 17.33 16.23
N LYS A 298 4.92 17.32 15.09
CA LYS A 298 4.47 16.68 13.85
C LYS A 298 5.58 15.84 13.24
N ILE A 299 5.18 14.84 12.47
CA ILE A 299 6.09 14.10 11.60
C ILE A 299 6.43 15.00 10.41
N SER A 300 7.73 15.20 10.14
CA SER A 300 8.17 15.96 8.98
C SER A 300 8.39 15.06 7.76
N SER A 301 9.03 13.90 7.99
CA SER A 301 9.34 12.93 6.95
C SER A 301 9.38 11.50 7.49
N LEU A 302 9.28 10.54 6.56
CA LEU A 302 9.49 9.12 6.85
C LEU A 302 10.47 8.52 5.84
N ASP A 303 11.45 7.78 6.32
CA ASP A 303 12.35 6.97 5.52
C ASP A 303 12.11 5.48 5.76
N ILE A 304 11.81 4.76 4.68
CA ILE A 304 11.59 3.31 4.67
C ILE A 304 12.76 2.67 3.94
N LEU A 305 13.56 1.90 4.67
CA LEU A 305 14.85 1.43 4.17
C LEU A 305 14.75 0.09 3.43
N ASP A 306 15.76 -0.16 2.60
CA ASP A 306 16.09 -1.46 1.99
C ASP A 306 14.94 -2.10 1.21
N ARG A 307 14.21 -1.31 0.42
CA ARG A 307 13.14 -1.81 -0.44
C ARG A 307 13.73 -2.59 -1.60
N LYS A 308 13.43 -3.89 -1.65
CA LYS A 308 13.91 -4.81 -2.69
C LYS A 308 12.93 -4.96 -3.84
N VAL A 309 13.45 -4.94 -5.06
CA VAL A 309 12.70 -5.12 -6.32
C VAL A 309 13.49 -6.07 -7.22
N ARG A 310 12.79 -6.88 -8.02
CA ARG A 310 13.43 -7.76 -9.01
C ARG A 310 12.85 -7.51 -10.40
N TYR A 311 13.72 -7.35 -11.38
CA TYR A 311 13.33 -7.28 -12.78
C TYR A 311 13.21 -8.65 -13.41
N ILE A 312 12.28 -8.76 -14.36
CA ILE A 312 12.08 -10.00 -15.09
C ILE A 312 12.24 -9.77 -16.59
N THR A 313 11.32 -9.10 -17.29
CA THR A 313 11.40 -8.98 -18.77
C THR A 313 10.46 -7.91 -19.35
N ARG A 314 10.79 -7.35 -20.53
CA ARG A 314 9.87 -6.64 -21.46
C ARG A 314 9.00 -7.66 -22.21
N ILE A 315 7.78 -7.28 -22.57
CA ILE A 315 6.76 -8.14 -23.19
C ILE A 315 6.27 -7.50 -24.48
#